data_AF-A0A843EDQ6-F1
#
_entry.id   AF-A0A843EDQ6-F1
#
_cell.length_a   1.000
_cell.length_b   1.000
_cell.length_c   1.000
_cell.angle_alpha   90.00
_cell.angle_beta   90.00
_cell.angle_gamma   90.00
#
_symmetry.space_group_name_H-M   'P 1'
#
loop_
_entity.id
_entity.type
_entity.pdbx_description
1 polymer ?
#
loop_
_entity_poly.entity_id
_entity_poly.type
_entity_poly.pdbx_seq_one_letter_code
_entity_poly.pdbx_strand_id
1 'polypeptide(L)'
;VNAQEIRTIEIGEFKVHVPTAAFFDISQTDAVADAVAMMKDMMDGSKSMKEVCESVIAMMKADDDSTDNGTGMHHAQIRAIDLASVLNRHPQMLAIQKR
;
A
#
# COMPACT_ATOMS: atom_id res chain seq x y z
N VAL A 1 16.90 -11.07 -21.30
CA VAL A 1 16.13 -11.04 -20.02
C VAL A 1 15.65 -9.61 -19.88
N ASN A 2 14.36 -9.36 -20.10
CA ASN A 2 13.83 -7.99 -20.13
C ASN A 2 13.85 -7.43 -18.71
N ALA A 3 14.50 -6.28 -18.50
CA ALA A 3 14.43 -5.57 -17.24
C ALA A 3 12.98 -5.09 -17.07
N GLN A 4 12.14 -5.88 -16.38
CA GLN A 4 10.88 -5.38 -15.88
C GLN A 4 11.22 -4.13 -15.08
N GLU A 5 10.74 -2.96 -15.51
CA GLU A 5 10.95 -1.69 -14.82
C GLU A 5 10.66 -1.90 -13.35
N ILE A 6 11.68 -1.84 -12.51
CA ILE A 6 11.51 -2.01 -11.09
C ILE A 6 10.89 -0.71 -10.60
N ARG A 7 9.57 -0.71 -10.36
CA ARG A 7 8.89 0.42 -9.74
C ARG A 7 9.28 0.46 -8.26
N THR A 8 9.60 1.63 -7.76
CA THR A 8 9.99 1.84 -6.36
C THR A 8 9.11 2.91 -5.76
N ILE A 9 8.63 2.67 -4.54
CA ILE A 9 7.98 3.68 -3.71
C ILE A 9 8.96 4.14 -2.62
N GLU A 10 8.96 5.43 -2.34
CA GLU A 10 9.75 6.02 -1.27
C GLU A 10 8.90 6.12 -0.01
N ILE A 11 9.35 5.48 1.07
CA ILE A 11 8.69 5.47 2.37
C ILE A 11 9.68 6.00 3.40
N GLY A 12 9.53 7.27 3.76
CA GLY A 12 10.53 7.97 4.56
C GLY A 12 11.88 8.02 3.84
N GLU A 13 12.92 7.42 4.44
CA GLU A 13 14.26 7.34 3.87
C GLU A 13 14.49 6.07 3.01
N PHE A 14 13.51 5.16 2.97
CA PHE A 14 13.66 3.86 2.32
C PHE A 14 13.04 3.82 0.93
N LYS A 15 13.75 3.19 0.00
CA LYS A 15 13.23 2.83 -1.33
C LYS A 15 12.75 1.39 -1.29
N VAL A 16 11.45 1.18 -1.42
CA VAL A 16 10.85 -0.16 -1.44
C VAL A 16 10.49 -0.56 -2.85
N HIS A 17 10.98 -1.73 -3.24
CA HIS A 17 10.69 -2.31 -4.55
C HIS A 17 9.25 -2.84 -4.60
N VAL A 18 8.49 -2.33 -5.56
CA VAL A 18 7.15 -2.78 -5.88
C VAL A 18 7.26 -3.89 -6.94
N PRO A 19 6.79 -5.11 -6.66
CA PRO A 19 6.81 -6.18 -7.64
C PRO A 19 5.86 -5.85 -8.80
N THR A 20 6.40 -5.56 -9.98
CA THR A 20 5.63 -5.25 -11.20
C THR A 20 4.77 -6.41 -11.70
N ALA A 21 5.04 -7.64 -11.27
CA ALA A 21 4.15 -8.77 -11.52
C ALA A 21 2.82 -8.69 -10.74
N ALA A 22 2.74 -7.86 -9.69
CA ALA A 22 1.56 -7.70 -8.84
C ALA A 22 0.74 -6.44 -9.18
N PHE A 23 1.36 -5.43 -9.78
CA PHE A 23 0.74 -4.15 -10.11
C PHE A 23 0.87 -3.84 -11.60
N PHE A 24 -0.26 -3.84 -12.30
CA PHE A 24 -0.32 -3.69 -13.76
C PHE A 24 -0.20 -2.22 -14.20
N ASP A 25 -0.64 -1.27 -13.37
CA ASP A 25 -0.74 0.15 -13.72
C ASP A 25 -0.03 1.07 -12.71
N ILE A 26 0.43 2.23 -13.18
CA ILE A 26 1.07 3.29 -12.36
C ILE A 26 0.09 3.79 -11.30
N SER A 27 -1.19 3.92 -11.65
CA SER A 27 -2.27 4.27 -10.73
C SER A 27 -2.38 3.34 -9.52
N GLN A 28 -2.11 2.04 -9.69
CA GLN A 28 -2.06 1.08 -8.58
C GLN A 28 -0.79 1.23 -7.74
N THR A 29 0.30 1.70 -8.35
CA THR A 29 1.55 1.98 -7.63
C THR A 29 1.38 3.21 -6.73
N ASP A 30 0.69 4.24 -7.24
CA ASP A 30 0.35 5.45 -6.48
C ASP A 30 -0.59 5.11 -5.31
N ALA A 31 -1.67 4.35 -5.57
CA ALA A 31 -2.58 3.89 -4.53
C ALA A 31 -1.88 3.07 -3.42
N VAL A 32 -0.83 2.30 -3.75
CA VAL A 32 -0.03 1.61 -2.74
C VAL A 32 0.80 2.59 -1.93
N ALA A 33 1.39 3.61 -2.54
CA ALA A 33 2.16 4.61 -1.81
C ALA A 33 1.28 5.33 -0.79
N ASP A 34 0.06 5.73 -1.20
CA ASP A 34 -0.92 6.36 -0.32
C ASP A 34 -1.36 5.41 0.80
N ALA A 35 -1.65 4.16 0.47
CA ALA A 35 -1.98 3.13 1.45
C ALA A 35 -0.85 2.97 2.49
N VAL A 36 0.41 2.91 2.06
CA VAL A 36 1.55 2.76 2.98
C VAL A 36 1.71 3.99 3.87
N ALA A 37 1.48 5.20 3.35
CA ALA A 37 1.49 6.41 4.15
C ALA A 37 0.44 6.36 5.26
N MET A 38 -0.79 5.90 4.96
CA MET A 38 -1.85 5.71 5.95
C MET A 38 -1.52 4.60 6.96
N MET A 39 -0.88 3.51 6.51
CA MET A 39 -0.53 2.40 7.39
C MET A 39 0.51 2.76 8.44
N LYS A 40 1.39 3.73 8.17
CA LYS A 40 2.41 4.19 9.12
C LYS A 40 1.79 4.55 10.47
N ASP A 41 0.62 5.19 10.46
CA ASP A 41 -0.07 5.64 11.67
C ASP A 41 -0.89 4.52 12.34
N MET A 42 -1.09 3.38 11.66
CA MET A 42 -1.87 2.24 12.14
C MET A 42 -1.03 1.04 12.62
N MET A 43 0.28 1.06 12.38
CA MET A 43 1.21 -0.01 12.77
C MET A 43 1.75 0.17 14.19
N ASP A 44 0.86 0.18 15.18
CA ASP A 44 1.17 0.43 16.60
C ASP A 44 1.41 -0.85 17.44
N GLY A 45 1.26 -2.04 16.84
CA GLY A 45 1.32 -3.30 17.59
C GLY A 45 -0.03 -3.98 17.83
N SER A 46 -1.13 -3.25 17.66
CA SER A 46 -2.45 -3.69 18.12
C SER A 46 -3.20 -4.63 17.16
N LYS A 47 -2.85 -4.59 15.86
CA LYS A 47 -3.55 -5.31 14.77
C LYS A 47 -2.60 -6.16 13.96
N SER A 48 -3.08 -7.26 13.40
CA SER A 48 -2.31 -8.06 12.45
C SER A 48 -2.13 -7.32 11.11
N MET A 49 -1.07 -7.67 10.37
CA MET A 49 -0.80 -7.11 9.03
C MET A 49 -2.03 -7.17 8.11
N LYS A 50 -2.76 -8.30 8.15
CA LYS A 50 -3.98 -8.50 7.35
C LYS A 50 -5.05 -7.47 7.71
N GLU A 51 -5.32 -7.30 9.00
CA GLU A 51 -6.33 -6.35 9.48
C GLU A 51 -5.98 -4.91 9.13
N VAL A 52 -4.71 -4.53 9.21
CA VAL A 52 -4.26 -3.19 8.81
C VAL A 52 -4.41 -2.99 7.30
N CYS A 53 -4.00 -3.95 6.47
CA CYS A 53 -4.15 -3.86 5.02
C CYS A 53 -5.63 -3.75 4.59
N GLU A 54 -6.50 -4.58 5.15
CA GLU A 54 -7.94 -4.55 4.86
C GLU A 54 -8.59 -3.24 5.34
N SER A 55 -8.18 -2.74 6.51
CA SER A 55 -8.69 -1.47 7.05
C SER A 55 -8.30 -0.28 6.18
N VAL A 56 -7.04 -0.21 5.71
CA VAL A 56 -6.58 0.89 4.86
C VAL A 56 -7.30 0.89 3.50
N ILE A 57 -7.43 -0.27 2.87
CA ILE A 57 -8.17 -0.38 1.60
C ILE A 57 -9.63 0.06 1.78
N ALA A 58 -10.26 -0.33 2.89
CA ALA A 58 -11.63 0.09 3.19
C ALA A 58 -11.74 1.60 3.42
N MET A 59 -10.76 2.23 4.09
CA MET A 59 -10.72 3.67 4.29
C MET A 59 -10.51 4.45 2.99
N MET A 60 -9.57 4.02 2.14
CA MET A 60 -9.35 4.62 0.83
C MET A 60 -10.62 4.54 -0.03
N LYS A 61 -11.27 3.38 -0.03
CA LYS A 61 -12.55 3.22 -0.74
C LYS A 61 -13.64 4.13 -0.18
N ALA A 62 -13.74 4.25 1.14
CA ALA A 62 -14.72 5.14 1.76
C ALA A 62 -14.46 6.61 1.45
N ASP A 63 -13.18 7.02 1.35
CA ASP A 63 -12.79 8.38 0.94
C ASP A 63 -13.19 8.67 -0.52
N ASP A 64 -12.89 7.74 -1.43
CA ASP A 64 -13.30 7.79 -2.84
C ASP A 64 -14.82 7.81 -3.00
N ASP A 65 -15.55 7.00 -2.22
CA ASP A 65 -17.01 6.93 -2.26
C ASP A 65 -17.66 8.18 -1.62
N SER A 66 -16.98 8.87 -0.70
CA SER A 66 -17.49 10.05 0.01
C SER A 66 -17.31 11.37 -0.74
N THR A 67 -16.46 11.38 -1.77
CA THR A 67 -16.22 12.55 -2.61
C THR A 67 -17.26 12.64 -3.72
N ASP A 68 -18.49 12.99 -3.33
CA ASP A 68 -19.70 13.15 -4.16
C ASP A 68 -19.54 14.15 -5.34
N ASN A 69 -18.45 14.93 -5.36
CA ASN A 69 -18.16 15.96 -6.37
C ASN A 69 -17.15 15.54 -7.45
N GLY A 70 -16.74 14.27 -7.52
CA GLY A 70 -15.80 13.80 -8.55
C GLY A 70 -14.39 14.38 -8.42
N THR A 71 -14.05 14.91 -7.24
CA THR A 71 -12.72 15.44 -6.89
C THR A 71 -11.90 14.48 -6.04
N GLY A 72 -12.45 13.32 -5.67
CA GLY A 72 -11.68 12.25 -5.05
C GLY A 72 -10.56 11.84 -5.98
N MET A 73 -9.36 11.63 -5.43
CA MET A 73 -8.31 10.92 -6.16
C MET A 73 -8.86 9.52 -6.40
N HIS A 74 -9.49 9.23 -7.54
CA HIS A 74 -10.03 7.90 -7.82
C HIS A 74 -8.88 6.88 -7.76
N HIS A 75 -8.71 6.25 -6.60
CA HIS A 75 -7.59 5.36 -6.38
C HIS A 75 -7.84 4.08 -7.16
N ALA A 76 -6.81 3.60 -7.85
CA ALA A 76 -6.92 2.30 -8.48
C ALA A 76 -7.13 1.22 -7.41
N GLN A 77 -7.95 0.22 -7.72
CA GLN A 77 -8.17 -0.88 -6.79
C GLN A 77 -6.88 -1.69 -6.62
N ILE A 78 -6.48 -1.86 -5.35
CA ILE A 78 -5.34 -2.67 -4.92
C ILE A 78 -5.82 -3.80 -4.00
N ARG A 79 -5.15 -4.95 -4.03
CA ARG A 79 -5.48 -6.07 -3.13
C ARG A 79 -4.61 -6.03 -1.89
N ALA A 80 -5.16 -6.48 -0.77
CA ALA A 80 -4.42 -6.57 0.50
C ALA A 80 -3.13 -7.39 0.39
N ILE A 81 -3.11 -8.43 -0.45
CA ILE A 81 -1.91 -9.25 -0.69
C ILE A 81 -0.79 -8.45 -1.38
N ASP A 82 -1.15 -7.54 -2.28
CA ASP A 82 -0.16 -6.76 -3.02
C ASP A 82 0.48 -5.73 -2.09
N LEU A 83 -0.33 -5.09 -1.24
CA LEU A 83 0.11 -4.17 -0.18
C LEU A 83 1.02 -4.88 0.83
N ALA A 84 0.60 -6.05 1.34
CA ALA A 84 1.42 -6.86 2.24
C ALA A 84 2.75 -7.28 1.60
N SER A 85 2.77 -7.55 0.29
CA SER A 85 4.00 -7.90 -0.42
C SER A 85 5.02 -6.76 -0.45
N VAL A 86 4.55 -5.52 -0.56
CA VAL A 86 5.39 -4.31 -0.56
C VAL A 86 5.93 -4.06 0.85
N LEU A 87 5.08 -4.17 1.86
CA LEU A 87 5.47 -3.98 3.25
C LEU A 87 6.48 -5.03 3.74
N ASN A 88 6.33 -6.28 3.33
CA ASN A 88 7.31 -7.34 3.64
C ASN A 88 8.70 -7.09 3.05
N ARG A 89 8.83 -6.14 2.11
CA ARG A 89 10.11 -5.69 1.54
C ARG A 89 10.62 -4.41 2.20
N HIS A 90 9.84 -3.76 3.05
CA HIS A 90 10.26 -2.56 3.75
C HIS A 90 11.13 -2.94 4.97
N PRO A 91 12.39 -2.46 5.04
CA PRO A 91 13.36 -2.93 6.04
C PRO A 91 13.01 -2.59 7.49
N GLN A 92 12.17 -1.57 7.72
CA GLN A 92 11.77 -1.12 9.08
C GLN A 92 10.27 -1.24 9.38
N MET A 93 9.43 -1.60 8.41
CA MET A 93 7.99 -1.80 8.64
C MET A 93 7.82 -3.25 9.05
N LEU A 94 8.37 -3.57 10.21
CA LEU A 94 8.13 -4.80 10.93
C LEU A 94 6.70 -4.71 11.47
N ALA A 95 5.69 -4.92 10.63
CA ALA A 95 4.35 -5.17 11.13
C ALA A 95 4.41 -6.48 11.89
N ILE A 96 4.70 -6.36 13.18
CA ILE A 96 4.35 -7.28 14.26
C ILE A 96 4.51 -8.72 13.78
N GLN A 97 5.76 -9.18 13.68
CA GLN A 97 6.00 -10.61 13.87
C GLN A 97 5.49 -10.94 15.27
N LYS A 98 4.25 -11.45 15.35
CA LYS A 98 3.79 -12.15 16.54
C LYS A 98 4.85 -13.20 16.84
N ARG A 99 5.52 -13.02 17.98
CA ARG A 99 6.22 -14.11 18.67
C ARG A 99 5.24 -15.21 18.98
#